data_AF-A0A8R7Q8R1-F1
#
_entry.id   AF-A0A8R7Q8R1-F1
#
_cell.length_a   1.000
_cell.length_b   1.000
_cell.length_c   1.000
_cell.angle_alpha   90.00
_cell.angle_beta   90.00
_cell.angle_gamma   90.00
#
_symmetry.space_group_name_H-M   'P 1'
#
loop_
_entity.id
_entity.type
_entity.pdbx_description
1 polymer ?
#
loop_
_entity_poly.entity_id
_entity_poly.type
_entity_poly.pdbx_seq_one_letter_code
_entity_poly.pdbx_strand_id
1 'polypeptide(L)'
;MRVYWELPPRPAVDEVEAAVTVLASTDTQEEARLANVAREEAARLREAEGVPGELLAVLREARRAVVRLHALQQRKDAAHVVELKRRFKVLDGLIQRASQVVSPSGEGSSGSGVEMEEVVEEMDARRNDV
;
A
#
# COMPACT_ATOMS: atom_id res chain seq x y z
N MET A 1 33.56 3.38 -6.85
CA MET A 1 32.46 2.77 -6.07
C MET A 1 31.19 2.87 -6.90
N ARG A 2 30.64 1.76 -7.41
CA ARG A 2 29.57 1.67 -8.44
C ARG A 2 28.18 1.39 -7.86
N VAL A 3 27.90 1.76 -6.61
CA VAL A 3 26.72 1.26 -5.88
C VAL A 3 25.42 2.04 -6.14
N TYR A 4 25.51 3.24 -6.74
CA TYR A 4 24.36 4.15 -6.91
C TYR A 4 23.59 4.01 -8.23
N TRP A 5 24.07 3.18 -9.17
CA TRP A 5 23.53 3.13 -10.54
C TRP A 5 22.41 2.10 -10.74
N GLU A 6 22.08 1.30 -9.72
CA GLU A 6 21.07 0.23 -9.77
C GLU A 6 19.87 0.52 -8.85
N LEU A 7 19.77 1.73 -8.29
CA LEU A 7 18.66 2.06 -7.40
C LEU A 7 17.35 2.17 -8.21
N PRO A 8 16.25 1.57 -7.74
CA PRO A 8 14.95 1.77 -8.35
C PRO A 8 14.59 3.26 -8.37
N PRO A 9 13.74 3.71 -9.31
CA PRO A 9 13.29 5.09 -9.33
C PRO A 9 12.61 5.45 -8.01
N ARG A 10 12.91 6.65 -7.50
CA ARG A 10 12.32 7.13 -6.26
C ARG A 10 10.85 7.50 -6.52
N PRO A 11 9.89 6.98 -5.73
CA PRO A 11 8.49 7.31 -5.93
C PRO A 11 8.24 8.79 -5.61
N ALA A 12 7.41 9.43 -6.42
CA ALA A 12 6.97 10.81 -6.20
C ALA A 12 6.06 10.90 -4.97
N VAL A 13 5.90 12.10 -4.40
CA VAL A 13 5.02 12.30 -3.23
C VAL A 13 3.58 11.98 -3.60
N ASP A 14 3.11 12.51 -4.74
CA ASP A 14 1.76 12.28 -5.26
C ASP A 14 1.47 10.78 -5.48
N GLU A 15 2.45 10.02 -5.95
CA GLU A 15 2.33 8.56 -6.14
C GLU A 15 2.16 7.81 -4.82
N VAL A 16 2.87 8.24 -3.77
CA VAL A 16 2.76 7.65 -2.44
C VAL A 16 1.42 7.99 -1.82
N GLU A 17 0.95 9.23 -1.94
CA GLU A 17 -0.37 9.62 -1.47
C GLU A 17 -1.48 8.86 -2.20
N ALA A 18 -1.37 8.73 -3.52
CA ALA A 18 -2.27 7.89 -4.31
C ALA A 18 -2.24 6.43 -3.84
N ALA A 19 -1.05 5.86 -3.61
CA ALA A 19 -0.93 4.49 -3.09
C ALA A 19 -1.59 4.31 -1.71
N VAL A 20 -1.43 5.27 -0.80
CA VAL A 20 -2.09 5.24 0.52
C VAL A 20 -3.60 5.30 0.39
N THR A 21 -4.13 6.17 -0.48
CA THR A 21 -5.60 6.25 -0.71
C THR A 21 -6.15 4.99 -1.37
N VAL A 22 -5.40 4.36 -2.28
CA VAL A 22 -5.74 3.07 -2.86
C VAL A 22 -5.80 1.99 -1.78
N LEU A 23 -4.78 1.88 -0.92
CA LEU A 23 -4.79 0.90 0.18
C LEU A 23 -6.01 1.08 1.11
N ALA A 24 -6.36 2.32 1.44
CA ALA A 24 -7.51 2.62 2.29
C ALA A 24 -8.87 2.31 1.63
N SER A 25 -8.96 2.36 0.29
CA SER A 25 -10.22 2.18 -0.44
C SER A 25 -10.35 0.85 -1.18
N THR A 26 -9.31 0.03 -1.26
CA THR A 26 -9.34 -1.18 -2.12
C THR A 26 -10.36 -2.19 -1.63
N ASP A 27 -10.49 -2.41 -0.31
CA ASP A 27 -11.43 -3.41 0.22
C ASP A 27 -12.89 -2.99 -0.04
N THR A 28 -13.22 -1.71 0.16
CA THR A 28 -14.57 -1.19 -0.12
C THR A 28 -14.89 -1.21 -1.62
N GLN A 29 -13.91 -0.91 -2.48
CA GLN A 29 -14.06 -1.03 -3.93
C GLN A 29 -14.22 -2.49 -4.38
N GLU A 30 -13.49 -3.43 -3.78
CA GLU A 30 -13.62 -4.86 -4.04
C GLU A 30 -15.03 -5.35 -3.72
N GLU A 31 -15.54 -5.03 -2.53
CA GLU A 31 -16.89 -5.38 -2.10
C GLU A 31 -17.96 -4.79 -3.02
N ALA A 32 -17.85 -3.51 -3.37
CA ALA A 32 -18.77 -2.85 -4.29
C ALA A 32 -18.77 -3.52 -5.68
N ARG A 33 -17.60 -3.90 -6.20
CA ARG A 33 -17.48 -4.62 -7.48
C ARG A 33 -18.08 -6.02 -7.41
N LEU A 34 -17.85 -6.76 -6.32
CA LEU A 34 -18.47 -8.08 -6.10
C LEU A 34 -19.99 -7.99 -6.02
N ALA A 35 -20.53 -6.96 -5.38
CA ALA A 35 -21.97 -6.71 -5.32
C ALA A 35 -22.56 -6.42 -6.71
N ASN A 36 -21.86 -5.65 -7.54
CA ASN A 36 -22.27 -5.41 -8.93
C ASN A 36 -22.26 -6.69 -9.77
N VAL A 37 -21.21 -7.51 -9.64
CA VAL A 37 -21.15 -8.82 -10.29
C VAL A 37 -22.33 -9.69 -9.87
N ALA A 38 -22.68 -9.74 -8.58
CA ALA A 38 -23.83 -10.50 -8.11
C ALA A 38 -25.17 -10.00 -8.69
N ARG A 39 -25.34 -8.68 -8.84
CA ARG A 39 -26.55 -8.08 -9.46
C ARG A 39 -26.64 -8.42 -10.95
N GLU A 40 -25.54 -8.31 -11.68
CA GLU A 40 -25.48 -8.69 -13.10
C GLU A 40 -25.73 -10.18 -13.31
N GLU A 41 -25.19 -11.03 -12.42
CA GLU A 41 -25.44 -12.47 -12.43
C GLU A 41 -26.94 -12.79 -12.28
N ALA A 42 -27.63 -12.12 -11.36
CA ALA A 42 -29.06 -12.30 -11.16
C ALA A 42 -29.90 -11.86 -12.39
N ALA A 43 -29.47 -10.82 -13.11
CA ALA A 43 -30.11 -10.39 -14.34
C ALA A 43 -29.89 -11.41 -15.49
N ARG A 44 -28.64 -11.82 -15.72
CA ARG A 44 -28.27 -12.74 -16.82
C ARG A 44 -28.81 -14.15 -16.65
N LEU A 45 -29.05 -14.59 -15.43
CA LEU A 45 -29.68 -15.89 -15.16
C LEU A 45 -31.10 -16.01 -15.72
N ARG A 46 -31.81 -14.88 -15.81
CA ARG A 46 -33.14 -14.85 -16.41
C ARG A 46 -33.11 -15.02 -17.93
N GLU A 47 -31.95 -14.78 -18.55
CA GLU A 47 -31.75 -14.86 -20.00
C GLU A 47 -31.11 -16.19 -20.44
N ALA A 48 -30.58 -16.98 -19.50
CA ALA A 48 -29.80 -18.19 -19.77
C ALA A 48 -30.65 -19.47 -19.80
N GLU A 49 -31.79 -19.46 -20.50
CA GLU A 49 -32.56 -20.68 -20.74
C GLU A 49 -31.74 -21.69 -21.57
N GLY A 50 -31.60 -22.93 -21.06
CA GLY A 50 -30.92 -24.03 -21.75
C GLY A 50 -29.43 -24.21 -21.45
N VAL A 51 -28.83 -23.38 -20.58
CA VAL A 51 -27.42 -23.55 -20.17
C VAL A 51 -27.33 -24.43 -18.91
N PRO A 52 -26.43 -25.43 -18.87
CA PRO A 52 -26.21 -26.24 -17.68
C PRO A 52 -25.83 -25.39 -16.45
N GLY A 53 -26.47 -25.67 -15.31
CA GLY A 53 -26.25 -24.92 -14.07
C GLY A 53 -24.80 -24.95 -13.57
N GLU A 54 -24.08 -26.05 -13.83
CA GLU A 54 -22.66 -26.20 -13.48
C GLU A 54 -21.78 -25.20 -14.22
N LEU A 55 -22.00 -25.01 -15.53
CA LEU A 55 -21.24 -24.04 -16.32
C LEU A 55 -21.50 -22.61 -15.85
N LEU A 56 -22.75 -22.31 -15.48
CA LEU A 56 -23.11 -21.02 -14.88
C LEU A 56 -22.43 -20.81 -13.52
N ALA A 57 -22.34 -21.85 -12.68
CA ALA A 57 -21.64 -21.76 -11.40
C ALA A 57 -20.15 -21.45 -11.58
N VAL A 58 -19.47 -22.16 -12.49
CA VAL A 58 -18.05 -21.91 -12.83
C VAL A 58 -17.84 -20.50 -13.35
N LEU A 59 -18.74 -20.00 -14.22
CA LEU A 59 -18.65 -18.63 -14.73
C LEU A 59 -18.76 -17.58 -13.61
N ARG A 60 -19.67 -17.76 -12.65
CA ARG A 60 -19.83 -16.86 -11.50
C ARG A 60 -18.59 -16.84 -10.64
N GLU A 61 -18.06 -18.03 -10.33
CA GLU A 61 -16.82 -18.17 -9.57
C GLU A 61 -15.65 -17.48 -10.26
N ALA A 62 -15.48 -17.71 -11.57
CA ALA A 62 -14.45 -17.07 -12.37
C ALA A 62 -14.54 -15.54 -12.34
N ARG A 63 -15.75 -14.97 -12.48
CA ARG A 63 -15.96 -13.52 -12.42
C ARG A 63 -15.59 -12.92 -11.07
N ARG A 64 -16.01 -13.57 -9.98
CA ARG A 64 -15.66 -13.14 -8.62
C ARG A 64 -14.16 -13.25 -8.37
N ALA A 65 -13.53 -14.32 -8.85
CA ALA A 65 -12.10 -14.53 -8.76
C ALA A 65 -11.31 -13.43 -9.50
N VAL A 66 -11.76 -12.99 -10.69
CA VAL A 66 -11.14 -11.88 -11.42
C VAL A 66 -11.19 -10.59 -10.62
N VAL A 67 -12.32 -10.26 -9.99
CA VAL A 67 -12.44 -9.06 -9.14
C VAL A 67 -11.45 -9.10 -7.97
N ARG A 68 -11.40 -10.24 -7.26
CA ARG A 68 -10.48 -10.45 -6.13
C ARG A 68 -9.02 -10.38 -6.55
N LEU A 69 -8.68 -10.97 -7.70
CA LEU A 69 -7.32 -10.95 -8.23
C LEU A 69 -6.87 -9.53 -8.56
N HIS A 70 -7.76 -8.73 -9.16
CA HIS A 70 -7.49 -7.33 -9.44
C HIS A 70 -7.27 -6.52 -8.15
N ALA A 71 -8.13 -6.68 -7.15
CA ALA A 71 -8.00 -6.02 -5.86
C ALA A 71 -6.71 -6.43 -5.12
N LEU A 72 -6.33 -7.71 -5.19
CA LEU A 72 -5.07 -8.20 -4.64
C LEU A 72 -3.87 -7.55 -5.34
N GLN A 73 -3.89 -7.48 -6.67
CA GLN A 73 -2.80 -6.87 -7.44
C GLN A 73 -2.65 -5.39 -7.10
N GLN A 74 -3.76 -4.63 -7.07
CA GLN A 74 -3.76 -3.21 -6.70
C GLN A 74 -3.20 -2.98 -5.29
N ARG A 75 -3.58 -3.82 -4.32
CA ARG A 75 -3.02 -3.73 -2.96
C ARG A 75 -1.53 -3.98 -2.93
N LYS A 76 -1.04 -4.99 -3.66
CA LYS A 76 0.39 -5.32 -3.73
C LYS A 76 1.19 -4.18 -4.34
N ASP A 77 0.71 -3.59 -5.42
CA ASP A 77 1.39 -2.49 -6.10
C ASP A 77 1.41 -1.23 -5.23
N ALA A 78 0.29 -0.87 -4.62
CA ALA A 78 0.21 0.27 -3.71
C ALA A 78 1.09 0.08 -2.46
N ALA A 79 1.06 -1.10 -1.85
CA ALA A 79 1.94 -1.43 -0.72
C ALA A 79 3.42 -1.36 -1.10
N HIS A 80 3.79 -1.78 -2.31
CA HIS A 80 5.15 -1.70 -2.81
C HIS A 80 5.66 -0.26 -2.88
N VAL A 81 4.86 0.67 -3.40
CA VAL A 81 5.22 2.10 -3.50
C VAL A 81 5.46 2.71 -2.11
N VAL A 82 4.58 2.44 -1.16
CA VAL A 82 4.69 2.95 0.22
C VAL A 82 5.95 2.39 0.91
N GLU A 83 6.20 1.09 0.77
CA GLU A 83 7.39 0.46 1.34
C GLU A 83 8.68 0.99 0.69
N LEU A 84 8.68 1.24 -0.63
CA LEU A 84 9.81 1.83 -1.32
C LEU A 84 10.14 3.23 -0.78
N LYS A 85 9.13 4.07 -0.56
CA LYS A 85 9.30 5.38 0.07
C LYS A 85 9.91 5.27 1.47
N ARG A 86 9.44 4.31 2.28
CA ARG A 86 9.97 4.05 3.63
C ARG A 86 11.46 3.66 3.58
N ARG A 87 11.86 2.81 2.64
CA ARG A 87 13.27 2.41 2.46
C ARG A 87 14.15 3.57 2.04
N PHE A 88 13.68 4.42 1.12
CA PHE A 88 14.38 5.65 0.76
C PHE A 88 14.58 6.58 1.96
N LYS A 89 13.58 6.73 2.84
CA LYS A 89 13.72 7.54 4.07
C LYS A 89 14.84 7.03 4.98
N VAL A 90 14.99 5.71 5.13
CA VAL A 90 16.08 5.10 5.92
C VAL A 90 17.44 5.37 5.26
N LEU A 91 17.52 5.23 3.94
CA LEU A 91 18.74 5.52 3.17
C LEU A 91 19.14 6.99 3.29
N ASP A 92 18.18 7.92 3.17
CA ASP A 92 18.42 9.36 3.33
C ASP A 92 19.01 9.67 4.72
N GLY A 93 18.49 9.02 5.78
CA GLY A 93 19.03 9.16 7.13
C GLY A 93 20.45 8.60 7.29
N LEU A 94 20.78 7.50 6.60
CA LEU A 94 22.15 6.96 6.57
C LEU A 94 23.11 7.92 5.87
N ILE A 95 22.71 8.47 4.72
CA ILE A 95 23.48 9.45 3.97
C ILE A 95 23.72 10.71 4.82
N GLN A 96 22.68 11.21 5.50
CA GLN A 96 22.80 12.39 6.37
C GLN A 96 23.81 12.16 7.50
N ARG A 97 23.77 11.00 8.17
CA ARG A 97 24.75 10.66 9.22
C ARG A 97 26.17 10.54 8.68
N ALA A 98 26.35 9.90 7.52
CA ALA A 98 27.66 9.80 6.90
C ALA A 98 28.22 11.19 6.52
N SER A 99 27.38 12.07 5.98
CA SER A 99 27.76 13.45 5.66
C SER A 99 28.22 14.25 6.88
N GLN A 100 27.58 14.07 8.04
CA GLN A 100 28.00 14.72 9.29
C GLN A 100 29.40 14.27 9.74
N VAL A 101 29.78 13.03 9.46
CA VAL A 101 31.12 12.49 9.81
C VAL A 101 32.20 13.03 8.86
N VAL A 102 31.88 13.22 7.58
CA VAL A 102 32.84 13.67 6.56
C VAL A 102 33.02 15.19 6.55
N SER A 103 31.98 15.93 6.90
CA SER A 103 32.01 17.38 7.06
C SER A 103 31.69 17.77 8.50
N PRO A 104 32.63 17.58 9.46
CA PRO A 104 32.50 18.18 10.77
C PRO A 104 32.66 19.69 10.58
N SER A 105 31.56 20.42 10.41
CA SER A 105 31.62 21.88 10.50
C SER A 105 32.09 22.21 11.91
N GLY A 106 33.19 22.96 11.98
CA GLY A 106 33.86 23.34 13.23
C GLY A 106 32.92 23.99 14.24
N GLU A 107 33.30 23.85 15.51
CA GLU A 107 32.65 24.37 16.71
C GLU A 107 31.80 25.63 16.52
N GLY A 108 30.54 25.59 17.01
CA GLY A 108 29.71 26.79 17.04
C GLY A 108 28.24 26.63 17.42
N SER A 109 27.97 26.13 18.64
CA SER A 109 26.82 26.49 19.50
C SER A 109 25.36 26.39 18.99
N SER A 110 24.60 25.47 19.59
CA SER A 110 23.41 25.73 20.43
C SER A 110 22.30 24.71 20.16
N GLY A 111 21.89 24.02 21.22
CA GLY A 111 21.01 22.86 21.17
C GLY A 111 19.55 23.16 20.81
N SER A 112 18.86 22.10 20.41
CA SER A 112 17.42 21.92 20.64
C SER A 112 17.07 20.44 20.49
N GLY A 113 16.65 19.83 21.60
CA GLY A 113 15.65 18.77 21.71
C GLY A 113 15.68 17.62 20.71
N VAL A 114 16.27 16.50 21.13
CA VAL A 114 15.84 15.17 20.67
C VAL A 114 14.49 14.89 21.34
N GLU A 115 13.38 15.16 20.64
CA GLU A 115 12.07 14.55 20.95
C GLU A 115 11.87 13.40 19.96
N MET A 116 12.45 12.26 20.31
CA MET A 116 12.29 11.02 19.57
C MET A 116 12.12 9.87 20.57
N GLU A 117 11.19 10.04 21.51
CA GLU A 117 10.82 8.97 22.45
C GLU A 117 9.30 8.88 22.72
N GLU A 118 8.47 9.87 22.38
CA GLU A 118 7.05 9.88 22.80
C GLU A 118 6.05 9.23 21.81
N VAL A 119 6.42 8.91 20.57
CA VAL A 119 5.43 8.39 19.59
C VAL A 119 5.30 6.85 19.59
N VAL A 120 6.07 6.14 20.42
CA VAL A 120 6.01 4.66 20.48
C VAL A 120 5.11 4.16 21.61
N GLU A 121 4.93 4.92 22.71
CA GLU A 121 4.04 4.49 23.81
C GLU A 121 2.55 4.79 23.58
N GLU A 122 2.17 5.76 22.73
CA GLU A 122 0.74 6.05 22.50
C GLU A 122 0.01 4.97 21.67
N MET A 123 0.73 4.10 20.94
CA MET A 123 0.10 2.97 20.24
C MET A 123 -0.12 1.73 21.10
N ASP A 124 0.60 1.57 22.22
CA ASP A 124 0.41 0.43 23.13
C ASP A 124 -0.60 0.74 24.26
N ALA A 125 -0.84 2.01 24.59
CA ALA A 125 -1.85 2.40 25.58
C ALA A 125 -3.31 2.24 25.11
N ARG A 126 -3.57 2.16 23.80
CA ARG A 126 -4.95 1.95 23.26
C ARG A 126 -5.32 0.49 23.05
N ARG A 127 -4.45 -0.45 23.43
CA ARG A 127 -4.70 -1.89 23.29
C ARG A 127 -5.08 -2.58 24.60
N ASN A 128 -5.15 -1.84 25.71
CA ASN A 128 -5.44 -2.40 27.03
C ASN A 128 -6.60 -1.73 27.78
N ASP A 129 -7.43 -0.95 27.09
CA ASP A 129 -8.75 -0.56 27.61
C ASP A 129 -9.81 -0.83 26.54
N VAL A 130 -10.82 -1.61 26.97
CA VAL A 130 -11.98 -2.20 26.26
C VAL A 130 -11.81 -3.64 25.74
#